data_AF-A0A5R9AP15-F1
#
_entry.id   AF-A0A5R9AP15-F1
#
_cell.length_a   1.000
_cell.length_b   1.000
_cell.length_c   1.000
_cell.angle_alpha   90.00
_cell.angle_beta   90.00
_cell.angle_gamma   90.00
#
_symmetry.space_group_name_H-M   'P 1'
#
loop_
_entity.id
_entity.type
_entity.pdbx_description
1 polymer ?
#
loop_
_entity_poly.entity_id
_entity_poly.type
_entity_poly.pdbx_seq_one_letter_code
_entity_poly.pdbx_strand_id
1 'polypeptide(L)'
;MKINVLLSGIMLALLVVGCGGKEEKKKDGFSVDRSKATENSVAAVPESDAVPASQRITLDDKGVGQITSITLDAEINTEMAAAGSEIYKMNCTACHKLDKRFIGPSPKGILERRSPEWIMNMILDPKLMTEQDRCAKDLLIEFNGAAMANQNLTVAETRSILEYFRTL
;
A
#
# COMPACT_ATOMS: atom_id res chain seq x y z
N MET A 1 -13.54 -58.74 -0.06
CA MET A 1 -13.49 -59.59 -1.28
C MET A 1 -14.76 -59.37 -2.08
N LYS A 2 -14.66 -58.64 -3.20
CA LYS A 2 -15.44 -58.72 -4.45
C LYS A 2 -15.05 -57.51 -5.33
N ILE A 3 -14.17 -57.79 -6.28
CA ILE A 3 -13.77 -56.95 -7.43
C ILE A 3 -14.74 -57.25 -8.58
N ASN A 4 -14.90 -56.31 -9.53
CA ASN A 4 -15.08 -56.46 -10.99
C ASN A 4 -15.47 -55.07 -11.57
N VAL A 5 -14.58 -54.25 -12.14
CA VAL A 5 -14.00 -54.22 -13.51
C VAL A 5 -15.04 -54.26 -14.62
N LEU A 6 -15.10 -53.20 -15.46
CA LEU A 6 -15.49 -53.13 -16.90
C LEU A 6 -15.77 -51.63 -17.22
N LEU A 7 -15.41 -50.96 -18.31
CA LEU A 7 -14.57 -51.18 -19.50
C LEU A 7 -14.64 -49.86 -20.31
N SER A 8 -13.61 -49.52 -21.10
CA SER A 8 -13.56 -48.69 -22.34
C SER A 8 -14.52 -47.48 -22.49
N GLY A 9 -14.07 -46.24 -22.70
CA GLY A 9 -13.18 -45.81 -23.78
C GLY A 9 -13.96 -45.59 -25.08
N ILE A 10 -14.19 -44.34 -25.49
CA ILE A 10 -14.45 -43.93 -26.88
C ILE A 10 -13.90 -42.51 -27.06
N MET A 11 -12.76 -42.45 -27.75
CA MET A 11 -12.26 -41.32 -28.51
C MET A 11 -12.90 -41.43 -29.89
N LEU A 12 -13.52 -40.37 -30.41
CA LEU A 12 -13.87 -40.28 -31.82
C LEU A 12 -13.57 -38.88 -32.33
N ALA A 13 -12.43 -38.77 -33.02
CA ALA A 13 -12.12 -37.73 -33.98
C ALA A 13 -12.87 -37.98 -35.30
N LEU A 14 -12.98 -36.93 -36.14
CA LEU A 14 -13.30 -36.85 -37.60
C LEU A 14 -14.33 -35.70 -37.85
N LEU A 15 -14.22 -34.74 -38.78
CA LEU A 15 -13.50 -34.61 -40.05
C LEU A 15 -13.29 -33.13 -40.48
N VAL A 16 -12.12 -32.91 -41.12
CA VAL A 16 -11.74 -32.05 -42.26
C VAL A 16 -12.80 -31.20 -42.98
N VAL A 17 -12.42 -29.96 -43.37
CA VAL A 17 -12.36 -29.43 -44.77
C VAL A 17 -11.53 -28.12 -44.76
N GLY A 18 -10.57 -27.94 -45.69
CA GLY A 18 -9.98 -26.61 -45.92
C GLY A 18 -8.68 -26.51 -46.73
N CYS A 19 -8.76 -26.85 -48.03
CA CYS A 19 -7.93 -26.48 -49.20
C CYS A 19 -6.57 -25.74 -49.01
N GLY A 20 -5.54 -26.27 -49.66
CA GLY A 20 -4.25 -25.60 -49.89
C GLY A 20 -4.22 -24.70 -51.13
N GLY A 21 -3.24 -23.79 -51.17
CA GLY A 21 -2.93 -22.95 -52.33
C GLY A 21 -1.88 -21.91 -51.99
N LYS A 22 -0.69 -22.03 -52.59
CA LYS A 22 0.48 -21.16 -52.45
C LYS A 22 0.53 -20.22 -53.66
N GLU A 23 0.77 -18.92 -53.42
CA GLU A 23 1.66 -17.99 -54.17
C GLU A 23 1.19 -16.51 -54.29
N GLU A 24 2.16 -15.64 -53.96
CA GLU A 24 2.53 -14.30 -54.48
C GLU A 24 1.75 -12.98 -54.19
N LYS A 25 2.47 -12.13 -53.42
CA LYS A 25 2.74 -10.67 -53.54
C LYS A 25 1.63 -9.68 -53.95
N LYS A 26 1.33 -8.76 -53.02
CA LYS A 26 1.32 -7.27 -53.13
C LYS A 26 1.08 -6.67 -51.74
N LYS A 27 2.09 -6.05 -51.10
CA LYS A 27 2.29 -4.59 -50.96
C LYS A 27 1.02 -3.79 -50.66
N ASP A 28 0.88 -3.39 -49.40
CA ASP A 28 0.57 -2.04 -48.86
C ASP A 28 0.68 -2.21 -47.33
N GLY A 29 1.54 -1.54 -46.56
CA GLY A 29 1.79 -0.11 -46.54
C GLY A 29 1.28 0.44 -45.20
N PHE A 30 1.85 0.02 -44.07
CA PHE A 30 1.64 0.69 -42.77
C PHE A 30 2.85 0.50 -41.86
N SER A 31 3.77 1.46 -41.88
CA SER A 31 4.85 1.59 -40.91
C SER A 31 4.38 2.48 -39.75
N VAL A 32 4.33 1.93 -38.54
CA VAL A 32 4.21 2.75 -37.33
C VAL A 32 5.61 3.25 -36.98
N ASP A 33 5.84 4.52 -37.29
CA ASP A 33 6.97 5.31 -36.80
C ASP A 33 6.91 5.38 -35.27
N ARG A 34 7.86 4.70 -34.62
CA ARG A 34 8.15 4.89 -33.20
C ARG A 34 8.94 6.19 -33.06
N SER A 35 8.22 7.31 -33.03
CA SER A 35 8.76 8.61 -32.66
C SER A 35 9.15 8.59 -31.19
N LYS A 36 10.47 8.62 -30.99
CA LYS A 36 11.16 8.87 -29.72
C LYS A 36 10.85 10.30 -29.29
N ALA A 37 9.86 10.47 -28.41
CA ALA A 37 9.68 11.71 -27.67
C ALA A 37 10.70 11.73 -26.52
N THR A 38 11.77 12.48 -26.75
CA THR A 38 12.65 12.99 -25.69
C THR A 38 11.93 14.21 -25.11
N GLU A 39 11.19 14.02 -24.02
CA GLU A 39 10.77 15.13 -23.16
C GLU A 39 11.48 15.01 -21.82
N ASN A 40 12.18 16.10 -21.49
CA ASN A 40 12.72 16.38 -20.17
C ASN A 40 11.61 16.35 -19.12
N SER A 41 11.37 15.19 -18.53
CA SER A 41 11.01 15.14 -17.12
C SER A 41 12.33 15.10 -16.37
N VAL A 42 12.68 16.21 -15.73
CA VAL A 42 13.59 16.15 -14.58
C VAL A 42 12.81 15.40 -13.50
N ALA A 43 12.81 14.08 -13.62
CA ALA A 43 12.53 13.21 -12.52
C ALA A 43 13.59 13.56 -11.47
N ALA A 44 13.16 14.23 -10.41
CA ALA A 44 13.94 14.29 -9.20
C ALA A 44 14.30 12.84 -8.86
N VAL A 45 15.58 12.53 -9.00
CA VAL A 45 16.18 11.25 -8.65
C VAL A 45 15.75 10.99 -7.20
N PRO A 46 15.13 9.84 -6.88
CA PRO A 46 14.68 9.61 -5.53
C PRO A 46 15.90 9.64 -4.62
N GLU A 47 15.83 10.42 -3.56
CA GLU A 47 16.71 10.28 -2.42
C GLU A 47 16.72 8.80 -2.00
N SER A 48 17.85 8.14 -2.31
CA SER A 48 18.33 6.86 -1.80
C SER A 48 17.26 5.85 -1.32
N ASP A 49 16.95 4.86 -2.17
CA ASP A 49 16.26 3.60 -1.80
C ASP A 49 17.02 2.75 -0.75
N ALA A 50 18.18 3.20 -0.25
CA ALA A 50 18.97 2.48 0.75
C ALA A 50 18.36 2.53 2.17
N VAL A 51 17.52 3.53 2.49
CA VAL A 51 16.86 3.64 3.80
C VAL A 51 15.46 3.00 3.73
N PRO A 52 15.12 2.04 4.63
CA PRO A 52 13.79 1.46 4.70
C PRO A 52 12.71 2.53 4.86
N ALA A 53 11.56 2.38 4.20
CA ALA A 53 10.47 3.35 4.24
C ALA A 53 10.06 3.69 5.69
N SER A 54 10.00 2.69 6.57
CA SER A 54 9.70 2.84 8.00
C SER A 54 10.68 3.72 8.79
N GLN A 55 11.87 3.98 8.25
CA GLN A 55 12.94 4.76 8.88
C GLN A 55 13.20 6.11 8.20
N ARG A 56 12.66 6.35 7.00
CA ARG A 56 12.79 7.64 6.32
C ARG A 56 12.15 8.75 7.15
N ILE A 57 12.71 9.95 7.13
CA ILE A 57 12.14 11.13 7.79
C ILE A 57 11.42 11.94 6.71
N THR A 58 10.10 12.07 6.83
CA THR A 58 9.22 12.77 5.86
C THR A 58 8.27 13.70 6.61
N LEU A 59 8.84 14.63 7.37
CA LEU A 59 8.10 15.53 8.26
C LEU A 59 7.38 16.67 7.53
N ASP A 60 7.83 17.00 6.33
CA ASP A 60 7.23 17.97 5.40
C ASP A 60 6.07 17.38 4.59
N ASP A 61 6.00 16.05 4.49
CA ASP A 61 4.93 15.33 3.82
C ASP A 61 3.74 15.09 4.76
N LYS A 62 2.56 15.54 4.34
CA LYS A 62 1.28 15.36 5.06
C LYS A 62 0.46 14.19 4.52
N GLY A 63 0.93 13.58 3.44
CA GLY A 63 0.23 12.56 2.69
C GLY A 63 -1.01 13.09 1.97
N VAL A 64 -1.97 12.20 1.76
CA VAL A 64 -3.25 12.48 1.12
C VAL A 64 -4.41 12.24 2.08
N GLY A 65 -5.46 13.04 1.99
CA GLY A 65 -6.65 12.85 2.82
C GLY A 65 -7.21 14.14 3.39
N GLN A 66 -8.14 13.98 4.34
CA GLN A 66 -8.90 15.09 4.87
C GLN A 66 -8.15 15.94 5.91
N ILE A 67 -7.08 15.41 6.53
CA ILE A 67 -6.30 16.16 7.52
C ILE A 67 -5.20 16.91 6.80
N THR A 68 -5.42 18.20 6.56
CA THR A 68 -4.47 19.08 5.85
C THR A 68 -3.65 19.97 6.80
N SER A 69 -4.14 20.16 8.02
CA SER A 69 -3.49 20.93 9.07
C SER A 69 -3.96 20.46 10.44
N ILE A 70 -3.05 20.44 11.40
CA ILE A 70 -3.36 20.23 12.80
C ILE A 70 -2.37 21.00 13.67
N THR A 71 -2.88 21.58 14.75
CA THR A 71 -2.04 22.16 15.81
C THR A 71 -1.98 21.19 16.97
N LEU A 72 -0.78 20.89 17.44
CA LEU A 72 -0.55 20.17 18.69
C LEU A 72 -0.22 21.18 19.77
N ASP A 73 -0.90 21.08 20.91
CA ASP A 73 -0.59 21.90 22.08
C ASP A 73 0.81 21.56 22.61
N ALA A 74 1.49 22.52 23.23
CA ALA A 74 2.84 22.28 23.78
C ALA A 74 2.84 21.15 24.82
N GLU A 75 1.83 21.13 25.68
CA GLU A 75 1.63 20.11 26.70
C GLU A 75 0.86 18.91 26.12
N ILE A 76 1.10 17.73 26.71
CA ILE A 76 0.33 16.53 26.39
C ILE A 76 -0.97 16.55 27.19
N ASN A 77 -2.09 16.38 26.50
CA ASN A 77 -3.37 16.11 27.15
C ASN A 77 -3.40 14.65 27.62
N THR A 78 -3.17 14.43 28.91
CA THR A 78 -3.06 13.09 29.49
C THR A 78 -4.34 12.26 29.39
N GLU A 79 -5.52 12.89 29.45
CA GLU A 79 -6.81 12.21 29.32
C GLU A 79 -7.03 11.72 27.88
N MET A 80 -6.74 12.57 26.91
CA MET A 80 -6.80 12.22 25.50
C MET A 80 -5.77 11.15 25.12
N ALA A 81 -4.55 11.23 25.66
CA ALA A 81 -3.54 10.20 25.49
C ALA A 81 -3.97 8.85 26.09
N ALA A 82 -4.62 8.85 27.26
CA ALA A 82 -5.16 7.63 27.87
C ALA A 82 -6.27 7.01 27.00
N ALA A 83 -7.20 7.83 26.49
CA ALA A 83 -8.22 7.37 25.55
C ALA A 83 -7.60 6.78 24.27
N GLY A 84 -6.58 7.45 23.72
CA GLY A 84 -5.82 6.97 22.56
C GLY A 84 -5.12 5.64 22.79
N SER A 85 -4.55 5.43 23.98
CA SER A 85 -3.91 4.18 24.38
C SER A 85 -4.91 3.01 24.36
N GLU A 86 -6.12 3.21 24.88
CA GLU A 86 -7.15 2.15 24.86
C GLU A 86 -7.61 1.82 23.43
N ILE A 87 -7.80 2.83 22.58
CA ILE A 87 -8.13 2.60 21.17
C ILE A 87 -6.97 1.87 20.46
N TYR A 88 -5.72 2.28 20.67
CA TYR A 88 -4.55 1.61 20.13
C TYR A 88 -4.50 0.14 20.54
N LYS A 89 -4.78 -0.15 21.83
CA LYS A 89 -4.82 -1.51 22.37
C LYS A 89 -5.85 -2.38 21.66
N MET A 90 -7.05 -1.87 21.43
CA MET A 90 -8.15 -2.61 20.80
C MET A 90 -7.97 -2.77 19.29
N ASN A 91 -7.48 -1.74 18.59
CA ASN A 91 -7.55 -1.68 17.13
C ASN A 91 -6.20 -1.85 16.43
N CYS A 92 -5.07 -1.61 17.10
CA CYS A 92 -3.76 -1.50 16.44
C CYS A 92 -2.78 -2.59 16.87
N THR A 93 -2.87 -3.09 18.11
CA THR A 93 -1.87 -4.02 18.67
C THR A 93 -1.84 -5.40 18.01
N ALA A 94 -2.88 -5.75 17.25
CA ALA A 94 -2.89 -6.96 16.42
C ALA A 94 -1.76 -6.93 15.38
N CYS A 95 -1.40 -5.74 14.86
CA CYS A 95 -0.41 -5.59 13.80
C CYS A 95 0.83 -4.80 14.22
N HIS A 96 0.69 -3.85 15.14
CA HIS A 96 1.77 -2.95 15.56
C HIS A 96 2.25 -3.29 16.98
N LYS A 97 3.57 -3.39 17.16
CA LYS A 97 4.22 -3.55 18.48
C LYS A 97 5.10 -2.34 18.73
N LEU A 98 5.17 -1.90 19.99
CA LEU A 98 5.92 -0.69 20.35
C LEU A 98 7.43 -0.86 20.22
N ASP A 99 7.98 -2.01 20.61
CA ASP A 99 9.45 -2.16 20.69
C ASP A 99 10.04 -2.99 19.55
N LYS A 100 9.23 -3.40 18.56
CA LYS A 100 9.73 -4.19 17.44
C LYS A 100 8.86 -4.06 16.19
N ARG A 101 9.49 -4.33 15.05
CA ARG A 101 8.82 -4.66 13.81
C ARG A 101 7.93 -5.90 14.00
N PHE A 102 6.71 -5.87 13.45
CA PHE A 102 5.82 -7.03 13.46
C PHE A 102 5.12 -7.18 12.09
N ILE A 103 3.78 -7.22 12.04
CA ILE A 103 3.03 -7.16 10.78
C ILE A 103 3.09 -5.74 10.20
N GLY A 104 3.02 -4.73 11.07
CA GLY A 104 3.26 -3.33 10.74
C GLY A 104 4.49 -2.77 11.47
N PRO A 105 4.90 -1.53 11.13
CA PRO A 105 6.00 -0.84 11.80
C PRO A 105 5.66 -0.52 13.26
N SER A 106 6.68 -0.28 14.09
CA SER A 106 6.44 0.29 15.41
C SER A 106 5.97 1.76 15.29
N PRO A 107 4.99 2.22 16.08
CA PRO A 107 4.62 3.63 16.18
C PRO A 107 5.48 4.41 17.18
N LYS A 108 6.39 3.77 17.91
CA LYS A 108 7.25 4.45 18.90
C LYS A 108 8.11 5.52 18.21
N GLY A 109 8.14 6.74 18.78
CA GLY A 109 8.82 7.89 18.18
C GLY A 109 8.34 8.26 16.77
N ILE A 110 7.13 7.88 16.35
CA ILE A 110 6.67 8.11 14.95
C ILE A 110 6.66 9.59 14.56
N LEU A 111 6.45 10.48 15.53
CA LEU A 111 6.45 11.94 15.34
C LEU A 111 7.84 12.51 15.02
N GLU A 112 8.91 11.74 15.22
CA GLU A 112 10.27 12.13 14.78
C GLU A 112 10.47 11.92 13.28
N ARG A 113 9.58 11.15 12.62
CA ARG A 113 9.74 10.72 11.23
C ARG A 113 8.54 10.96 10.33
N ARG A 114 7.36 11.25 10.88
CA ARG A 114 6.13 11.54 10.13
C ARG A 114 5.44 12.76 10.71
N SER A 115 4.84 13.57 9.83
CA SER A 115 3.99 14.66 10.26
C SER A 115 2.74 14.13 10.99
N PRO A 116 2.17 14.92 11.94
CA PRO A 116 0.91 14.59 12.59
C PRO A 116 -0.23 14.32 11.60
N GLU A 117 -0.32 15.12 10.53
CA GLU A 117 -1.33 14.97 9.48
C GLU A 117 -1.19 13.64 8.74
N TRP A 118 0.03 13.27 8.35
CA TRP A 118 0.29 12.00 7.67
C TRP A 118 -0.12 10.81 8.54
N ILE A 119 0.20 10.86 9.84
CA ILE A 119 -0.18 9.81 10.80
C ILE A 119 -1.70 9.66 10.85
N MET A 120 -2.44 10.77 10.98
CA MET A 120 -3.89 10.73 11.05
C MET A 120 -4.52 10.25 9.73
N ASN A 121 -4.04 10.75 8.59
CA ASN A 121 -4.52 10.34 7.28
C ASN A 121 -4.27 8.84 7.03
N MET A 122 -3.12 8.30 7.44
CA MET A 122 -2.81 6.87 7.35
C MET A 122 -3.77 6.01 8.18
N ILE A 123 -4.17 6.48 9.37
CA ILE A 123 -5.12 5.75 10.23
C ILE A 123 -6.55 5.83 9.68
N LEU A 124 -6.97 7.00 9.18
CA LEU A 124 -8.34 7.26 8.71
C LEU A 124 -8.65 6.58 7.36
N ASP A 125 -7.70 6.62 6.42
CA ASP A 125 -7.86 6.00 5.11
C ASP A 125 -6.54 5.37 4.60
N PRO A 126 -6.15 4.21 5.17
CA PRO A 126 -4.92 3.53 4.78
C PRO A 126 -4.93 3.09 3.31
N LYS A 127 -6.11 2.88 2.71
CA LYS A 127 -6.23 2.50 1.29
C LYS A 127 -5.86 3.69 0.40
N LEU A 128 -6.48 4.85 0.61
CA LEU A 128 -6.17 6.07 -0.14
C LEU A 128 -4.68 6.42 -0.03
N MET A 129 -4.15 6.39 1.20
CA MET A 129 -2.73 6.64 1.45
C MET A 129 -1.85 5.67 0.67
N THR A 130 -2.09 4.36 0.77
CA THR A 130 -1.27 3.38 0.05
C THR A 130 -1.37 3.50 -1.48
N GLU A 131 -2.48 4.00 -2.01
CA GLU A 131 -2.70 4.20 -3.44
C GLU A 131 -2.00 5.44 -4.00
N GLN A 132 -1.85 6.51 -3.21
CA GLN A 132 -1.43 7.83 -3.72
C GLN A 132 -0.23 8.45 -3.00
N ASP A 133 0.05 8.05 -1.76
CA ASP A 133 1.22 8.49 -0.99
C ASP A 133 2.40 7.54 -1.21
N ARG A 134 3.55 8.09 -1.61
CA ARG A 134 4.75 7.31 -1.92
C ARG A 134 5.24 6.54 -0.68
N CYS A 135 5.24 7.18 0.48
CA CYS A 135 5.76 6.59 1.71
C CYS A 135 4.90 5.41 2.17
N ALA A 136 3.57 5.55 2.14
CA ALA A 136 2.61 4.49 2.45
C ALA A 136 2.73 3.31 1.48
N LYS A 137 2.93 3.59 0.19
CA LYS A 137 3.18 2.55 -0.82
C LYS A 137 4.47 1.77 -0.56
N ASP A 138 5.55 2.48 -0.24
CA ASP A 138 6.83 1.85 0.07
C ASP A 138 6.77 1.07 1.39
N LEU A 139 5.99 1.53 2.37
CA LEU A 139 5.67 0.77 3.59
C LEU A 139 4.92 -0.52 3.26
N LEU A 140 3.92 -0.49 2.37
CA LEU A 140 3.24 -1.71 1.94
C LEU A 140 4.24 -2.75 1.39
N ILE A 141 5.16 -2.31 0.53
CA ILE A 141 6.20 -3.17 -0.05
C ILE A 141 7.15 -3.69 1.04
N GLU A 142 7.65 -2.80 1.90
CA GLU A 142 8.57 -3.15 2.99
C GLU A 142 7.94 -4.19 3.93
N PHE A 143 6.63 -4.11 4.17
CA PHE A 143 5.87 -5.02 5.04
C PHE A 143 5.20 -6.17 4.27
N ASN A 144 5.81 -6.63 3.17
CA ASN A 144 5.42 -7.82 2.42
C ASN A 144 3.96 -7.81 1.90
N GLY A 145 3.44 -6.64 1.55
CA GLY A 145 2.07 -6.48 1.07
C GLY A 145 1.00 -6.59 2.16
N ALA A 146 1.37 -6.53 3.44
CA ALA A 146 0.42 -6.49 4.54
C ALA A 146 -0.32 -5.14 4.57
N ALA A 147 -1.45 -5.06 3.87
CA ALA A 147 -2.28 -3.86 3.84
C ALA A 147 -2.86 -3.55 5.22
N MET A 148 -2.72 -2.29 5.66
CA MET A 148 -3.36 -1.80 6.88
C MET A 148 -4.88 -1.72 6.67
N ALA A 149 -5.64 -2.44 7.49
CA ALA A 149 -7.09 -2.42 7.43
C ALA A 149 -7.65 -1.11 8.00
N ASN A 150 -8.64 -0.52 7.33
CA ASN A 150 -9.37 0.63 7.87
C ASN A 150 -10.15 0.21 9.12
N GLN A 151 -9.89 0.86 10.24
CA GLN A 151 -10.53 0.61 11.53
C GLN A 151 -11.86 1.36 11.69
N ASN A 152 -12.26 2.16 10.68
CA ASN A 152 -13.44 3.01 10.63
C ASN A 152 -13.52 3.98 11.82
N LEU A 153 -12.36 4.50 12.23
CA LEU A 153 -12.25 5.46 13.31
C LEU A 153 -12.68 6.85 12.85
N THR A 154 -13.27 7.60 13.77
CA THR A 154 -13.53 9.02 13.59
C THR A 154 -12.23 9.83 13.69
N VAL A 155 -12.30 11.10 13.25
CA VAL A 155 -11.20 12.05 13.41
C VAL A 155 -10.84 12.25 14.88
N ALA A 156 -11.82 12.29 15.79
CA ALA A 156 -11.59 12.50 17.22
C ALA A 156 -10.90 11.30 17.88
N GLU A 157 -11.30 10.08 17.53
CA GLU A 157 -10.63 8.85 17.99
C GLU A 157 -9.19 8.79 17.46
N THR A 158 -9.00 9.11 16.18
CA THR A 158 -7.67 9.16 15.56
C THR A 158 -6.79 10.23 16.19
N ARG A 159 -7.35 11.40 16.52
CA ARG A 159 -6.66 12.46 17.25
C ARG A 159 -6.21 11.99 18.64
N SER A 160 -7.00 11.14 19.30
CA SER A 160 -6.64 10.56 20.59
C SER A 160 -5.47 9.60 20.46
N ILE A 161 -5.46 8.73 19.43
CA ILE A 161 -4.31 7.85 19.13
C ILE A 161 -3.05 8.68 18.85
N LEU A 162 -3.17 9.76 18.07
CA LEU A 162 -2.04 10.66 17.82
C LEU A 162 -1.50 11.27 19.13
N GLU A 163 -2.39 11.66 20.06
CA GLU A 163 -1.98 12.17 21.37
C GLU A 163 -1.24 11.11 22.18
N TYR A 164 -1.72 9.86 22.15
CA TYR A 164 -1.01 8.74 22.75
C TYR A 164 0.38 8.56 22.15
N PHE A 165 0.55 8.68 20.83
CA PHE A 165 1.86 8.56 20.19
C PHE A 165 2.85 9.65 20.61
N ARG A 166 2.40 10.81 21.09
CA ARG A 166 3.28 11.83 21.70
C ARG A 166 3.93 11.36 23.00
N THR A 167 3.40 10.30 23.63
CA THR A 167 3.92 9.72 24.87
C THR A 167 4.92 8.57 24.65
N LEU A 168 5.16 8.16 23.40
CA LEU A 168 5.87 6.92 23.04
C LEU A 168 7.32 7.10 22.59
#